data_AF-A0A8T2I744-F1
#
_entry.id   AF-A0A8T2I744-F1
#
_cell.length_a   1.000
_cell.length_b   1.000
_cell.length_c   1.000
_cell.angle_alpha   90.00
_cell.angle_beta   90.00
_cell.angle_gamma   90.00
#
_symmetry.space_group_name_H-M   'P 1'
#
loop_
_entity.id
_entity.type
_entity.pdbx_description
1 polymer ?
#
loop_
_entity_poly.entity_id
_entity_poly.type
_entity_poly.pdbx_seq_one_letter_code
_entity_poly.pdbx_strand_id
1 'polypeptide(L)'
;MAMNRDLQALREYVTGPTSQNQAETTVRLLVTHSNLNAKFMDIVFDLCMTVDSLKNKLCFHCGTNPSAMVLQLKDQSGALLAVMDNPSTKLGFFSPKDGYILHIIDTDPLSVSANGWLEDTSKVAKYVMSDEDYNKRDNTYRKYKQDKLREDPSWTLDKEIAARRGVPYDLTPPKAKVEDEDFQEEEAKSIEVGARCEVTSPEGGKRGFVKYVGKCEGLPLGWWVGVQYDEPVGKNDGSVKGNRFFECPERYGGFVRPNLVKMGDEFTPFDEEFEFSDEDEI
;
A
#
# COMPACT_ATOMS: atom_id res chain seq x y z
N MET A 1 -4.22 -30.46 36.47
CA MET A 1 -2.92 -29.86 36.12
C MET A 1 -3.13 -28.36 36.05
N ALA A 2 -2.39 -27.58 36.85
CA ALA A 2 -2.49 -26.13 36.79
C ALA A 2 -2.08 -25.65 35.39
N MET A 3 -2.94 -24.89 34.72
CA MET A 3 -2.62 -24.26 33.44
C MET A 3 -1.45 -23.30 33.66
N ASN A 4 -0.43 -23.34 32.79
CA ASN A 4 0.72 -22.45 32.91
C ASN A 4 0.23 -21.00 32.93
N ARG A 5 0.66 -20.22 33.93
CA ARG A 5 0.27 -18.82 34.14
C ARG A 5 0.48 -17.97 32.89
N ASP A 6 1.51 -18.29 32.11
CA ASP A 6 1.83 -17.64 30.83
C ASP A 6 0.73 -17.85 29.78
N LEU A 7 0.17 -19.06 29.70
CA LEU A 7 -0.93 -19.38 28.79
C LEU A 7 -2.25 -18.76 29.25
N GLN A 8 -2.40 -18.54 30.55
CA GLN A 8 -3.58 -17.91 31.12
C GLN A 8 -3.60 -16.40 30.79
N ALA A 9 -2.48 -15.70 30.95
CA ALA A 9 -2.36 -14.28 30.58
C ALA A 9 -2.58 -14.04 29.08
N LEU A 10 -2.02 -14.90 28.21
CA LEU A 10 -2.25 -14.82 26.77
C LEU A 10 -3.72 -15.08 26.40
N ARG A 11 -4.35 -16.04 27.08
CA ARG A 11 -5.76 -16.35 26.87
C ARG A 11 -6.65 -15.18 27.27
N GLU A 12 -6.42 -14.57 28.44
CA GLU A 12 -7.17 -13.42 28.93
C GLU A 12 -7.09 -12.22 27.97
N TYR A 13 -5.91 -11.98 27.39
CA TYR A 13 -5.73 -10.97 26.33
C TYR A 13 -6.57 -11.26 25.08
N VAL A 14 -6.56 -12.50 24.57
CA VAL A 14 -7.27 -12.90 23.35
C VAL A 14 -8.80 -12.96 23.56
N THR A 15 -9.26 -13.37 24.73
CA THR A 15 -10.69 -13.55 25.03
C THR A 15 -11.35 -12.30 25.65
N GLY A 16 -10.61 -11.19 25.79
CA GLY A 16 -11.15 -9.96 26.33
C GLY A 16 -12.23 -9.33 25.44
N PRO A 17 -13.16 -8.54 26.01
CA PRO A 17 -14.32 -7.96 25.30
C PRO A 17 -13.99 -6.94 24.19
N THR A 18 -12.71 -6.65 23.96
CA THR A 18 -12.21 -5.64 23.00
C THR A 18 -10.80 -6.02 22.55
N SER A 19 -10.43 -5.70 21.31
CA SER A 19 -9.08 -5.91 20.74
C SER A 19 -7.96 -5.07 21.40
N GLN A 20 -8.31 -4.35 22.48
CA GLN A 20 -7.44 -3.46 23.25
C GLN A 20 -7.22 -3.93 24.71
N ASN A 21 -7.77 -5.07 25.14
CA ASN A 21 -7.51 -5.55 26.50
C ASN A 21 -6.03 -5.84 26.67
N GLN A 22 -5.32 -5.03 27.46
CA GLN A 22 -3.94 -5.29 27.87
C GLN A 22 -4.00 -6.05 29.20
N ALA A 23 -3.54 -7.31 29.23
CA ALA A 23 -3.25 -7.93 30.51
C ALA A 23 -2.11 -7.14 31.16
N GLU A 24 -2.23 -6.80 32.45
CA GLU A 24 -1.25 -5.96 33.19
C GLU A 24 0.20 -6.48 33.08
N THR A 25 0.37 -7.77 32.80
CA THR A 25 1.67 -8.44 32.72
C THR A 25 2.25 -8.50 31.31
N THR A 26 1.63 -7.87 30.32
CA THR A 26 2.05 -7.95 28.91
C THR A 26 2.54 -6.62 28.36
N VAL A 27 3.45 -6.67 27.38
CA VAL A 27 4.05 -5.51 26.70
C VAL A 27 4.05 -5.73 25.19
N ARG A 28 3.84 -4.66 24.42
CA ARG A 28 3.87 -4.69 22.94
C ARG A 28 5.18 -4.10 22.42
N LEU A 29 5.99 -4.93 21.78
CA LEU A 29 7.31 -4.54 21.29
C LEU A 29 7.39 -4.63 19.78
N LEU A 30 8.14 -3.69 19.19
CA LEU A 30 8.57 -3.75 17.80
C LEU A 30 9.77 -4.69 17.69
N VAL A 31 9.62 -5.82 17.02
CA VAL A 31 10.73 -6.74 16.79
C VAL A 31 11.41 -6.40 15.47
N THR A 32 12.73 -6.24 15.52
CA THR A 32 13.60 -6.00 14.35
C THR A 32 14.74 -7.01 14.33
N HIS A 33 15.36 -7.20 13.17
CA HIS A 33 16.41 -8.21 12.99
C HIS A 33 17.61 -7.62 12.25
N SER A 34 18.83 -8.10 12.52
CA SER A 34 20.05 -7.60 11.89
C SER A 34 20.16 -7.95 10.40
N ASN A 35 19.61 -9.11 10.00
CA ASN A 35 19.71 -9.63 8.63
C ASN A 35 18.45 -9.42 7.77
N LEU A 36 17.32 -9.02 8.38
CA LEU A 36 16.03 -8.91 7.68
C LEU A 36 15.58 -7.44 7.64
N ASN A 37 14.96 -7.03 6.53
CA ASN A 37 14.27 -5.76 6.44
C ASN A 37 12.88 -5.79 7.07
N ALA A 38 12.30 -7.00 7.22
CA ALA A 38 11.03 -7.21 7.88
C ALA A 38 11.01 -6.65 9.31
N LYS A 39 9.92 -5.94 9.63
CA LYS A 39 9.62 -5.42 10.97
C LYS A 39 8.34 -6.06 11.46
N PHE A 40 8.37 -6.63 12.67
CA PHE A 40 7.20 -7.26 13.28
C PHE A 40 6.67 -6.32 14.35
N MET A 41 5.61 -5.60 13.99
CA MET A 41 4.99 -4.59 14.84
C MET A 41 4.08 -5.24 15.89
N ASP A 42 4.03 -4.62 17.07
CA ASP A 42 3.11 -4.95 18.16
C ASP A 42 3.09 -6.42 18.58
N ILE A 43 4.26 -7.07 18.59
CA ILE A 43 4.34 -8.43 19.13
C ILE A 43 4.20 -8.35 20.65
N VAL A 44 3.20 -9.07 21.16
CA VAL A 44 2.86 -9.12 22.58
C VAL A 44 3.78 -10.11 23.31
N PHE A 45 4.40 -9.69 24.40
CA PHE A 45 5.22 -10.53 25.28
C PHE A 45 4.75 -10.42 26.73
N ASP A 46 4.86 -11.51 27.50
CA ASP A 46 4.63 -11.47 28.94
C ASP A 46 5.94 -11.10 29.66
N LEU A 47 5.87 -10.16 30.58
CA LEU A 47 7.00 -9.67 31.39
C LEU A 47 7.63 -10.78 32.26
N CYS A 48 6.89 -11.85 32.54
CA CYS A 48 7.38 -13.01 33.29
C CYS A 48 8.22 -13.97 32.44
N MET A 49 8.19 -13.87 31.10
CA MET A 49 8.95 -14.74 30.22
C MET A 49 10.44 -14.58 30.45
N THR A 50 11.18 -15.69 30.44
CA THR A 50 12.64 -15.65 30.45
C THR A 50 13.19 -15.26 29.09
N VAL A 51 14.42 -14.74 29.06
CA VAL A 51 15.13 -14.43 27.80
C VAL A 51 15.23 -15.68 26.90
N ASP A 52 15.41 -16.87 27.47
CA ASP A 52 15.41 -18.11 26.70
C ASP A 52 14.05 -18.39 26.04
N SER A 53 12.95 -18.27 26.79
CA SER A 53 11.60 -18.40 26.24
C SER A 53 11.30 -17.35 25.17
N LEU A 54 11.83 -16.13 25.34
CA LEU A 54 11.72 -15.03 24.38
C LEU A 54 12.42 -15.38 23.07
N LYS A 55 13.66 -15.88 23.13
CA LYS A 55 14.42 -16.33 21.94
C LYS A 55 13.71 -17.46 21.19
N ASN A 56 13.18 -18.45 21.92
CA ASN A 56 12.40 -19.54 21.33
C ASN A 56 11.16 -19.05 20.58
N LYS A 57 10.42 -18.10 21.16
CA LYS A 57 9.26 -17.48 20.49
C LYS A 57 9.68 -16.72 19.23
N LEU A 58 10.75 -15.94 19.32
CA LEU A 58 11.26 -15.11 18.22
C LEU A 58 11.82 -15.92 17.06
N CYS A 59 12.35 -17.12 17.31
CA CYS A 59 12.84 -18.04 16.27
C CYS A 59 11.79 -18.29 15.18
N PHE A 60 10.51 -18.42 15.53
CA PHE A 60 9.43 -18.64 14.56
C PHE A 60 9.09 -17.40 13.72
N HIS A 61 9.48 -16.20 14.18
CA HIS A 61 9.27 -14.96 13.44
C HIS A 61 10.44 -14.64 12.49
N CYS A 62 11.68 -14.79 12.97
CA CYS A 62 12.88 -14.37 12.23
C CYS A 62 13.68 -15.51 11.60
N GLY A 63 13.43 -16.77 11.98
CA GLY A 63 14.18 -17.93 11.47
C GLY A 63 15.56 -18.13 12.07
N THR A 64 15.97 -17.31 13.05
CA THR A 64 17.28 -17.39 13.71
C THR A 64 17.24 -18.35 14.88
N ASN A 65 18.26 -19.21 14.98
CA ASN A 65 18.37 -20.18 16.08
C ASN A 65 18.53 -19.45 17.44
N PRO A 66 17.77 -19.83 18.50
CA PRO A 66 17.90 -19.24 19.82
C PRO A 66 19.34 -19.17 20.37
N SER A 67 20.19 -20.16 20.08
CA SER A 67 21.58 -20.18 20.55
C SER A 67 22.46 -19.09 19.91
N ALA A 68 22.14 -18.69 18.68
CA ALA A 68 22.83 -17.65 17.92
C ALA A 68 22.11 -16.29 17.96
N MET A 69 21.08 -16.18 18.80
CA MET A 69 20.26 -14.99 18.92
C MET A 69 20.75 -14.13 20.10
N VAL A 70 21.21 -12.91 19.82
CA VAL A 70 21.49 -11.89 20.84
C VAL A 70 20.39 -10.85 20.82
N LEU A 71 19.75 -10.60 21.97
CA LEU A 71 18.64 -9.65 22.08
C LEU A 71 19.09 -8.33 22.67
N GLN A 72 18.74 -7.23 22.01
CA GLN A 72 18.96 -5.87 22.47
C GLN A 72 17.62 -5.17 22.67
N LEU A 73 17.39 -4.62 23.85
CA LEU A 73 16.28 -3.72 24.10
C LEU A 73 16.72 -2.29 23.76
N LYS A 74 15.95 -1.62 22.91
CA LYS A 74 16.15 -0.22 22.54
C LYS A 74 14.87 0.57 22.79
N ASP A 75 15.00 1.87 23.01
CA ASP A 75 13.85 2.76 23.12
C ASP A 75 13.21 3.06 21.75
N GLN A 76 12.18 3.91 21.75
CA GLN A 76 11.47 4.34 20.53
C GLN A 76 12.36 5.17 19.57
N SER A 77 13.42 5.79 20.08
CA SER A 77 14.40 6.55 19.28
C SER A 77 15.50 5.65 18.68
N GLY A 78 15.59 4.41 19.13
CA GLY A 78 16.62 3.44 18.75
C GLY A 78 17.86 3.43 19.66
N ALA A 79 17.84 4.16 20.78
CA ALA A 79 18.93 4.14 21.74
C ALA A 79 18.97 2.81 22.51
N LEU A 80 20.16 2.23 22.67
CA LEU A 80 20.34 0.95 23.37
C LEU A 80 20.11 1.13 24.87
N LEU A 81 19.15 0.37 25.40
CA LEU A 81 18.83 0.35 26.84
C LEU A 81 19.49 -0.82 27.55
N ALA A 82 19.42 -2.02 26.96
CA ALA A 82 19.99 -3.22 27.57
C ALA A 82 20.35 -4.29 26.52
N VAL A 83 21.34 -5.10 26.85
CA VAL A 83 21.64 -6.36 26.15
C VAL A 83 21.20 -7.51 27.05
N MET A 84 20.39 -8.43 26.53
CA MET A 84 19.88 -9.56 27.28
C MET A 84 20.80 -10.78 27.10
N ASP A 85 21.82 -10.87 27.94
CA ASP A 85 22.86 -11.90 27.90
C ASP A 85 22.48 -13.16 28.69
N ASN A 86 21.86 -13.01 29.86
CA ASN A 86 21.50 -14.11 30.74
C ASN A 86 20.14 -14.73 30.36
N PRO A 87 20.10 -16.03 29.98
CA PRO A 87 18.90 -16.71 29.49
C PRO A 87 17.79 -16.85 30.53
N SER A 88 18.12 -16.87 31.83
CA SER A 88 17.14 -17.06 32.91
C SER A 88 16.52 -15.76 33.42
N THR A 89 17.04 -14.61 33.00
CA THR A 89 16.49 -13.30 33.38
C THR A 89 15.09 -13.12 32.78
N LYS A 90 14.17 -12.54 33.53
CA LYS A 90 12.81 -12.26 33.05
C LYS A 90 12.78 -10.96 32.27
N LEU A 91 11.93 -10.88 31.24
CA LEU A 91 11.77 -9.69 30.41
C LEU A 91 11.43 -8.43 31.25
N GLY A 92 10.59 -8.57 32.27
CA GLY A 92 10.21 -7.48 33.16
C GLY A 92 11.36 -6.86 33.95
N PHE A 93 12.49 -7.56 34.13
CA PHE A 93 13.69 -7.00 34.76
C PHE A 93 14.21 -5.77 34.00
N PHE A 94 14.06 -5.77 32.68
CA PHE A 94 14.53 -4.68 31.81
C PHE A 94 13.53 -3.52 31.70
N SER A 95 12.40 -3.59 32.41
CA SER A 95 11.34 -2.58 32.39
C SER A 95 10.95 -2.08 30.99
N PRO A 96 10.69 -2.99 30.02
CA PRO A 96 10.30 -2.60 28.68
C PRO A 96 8.94 -1.88 28.69
N LYS A 97 8.77 -0.91 27.78
CA LYS A 97 7.51 -0.20 27.59
C LYS A 97 6.95 -0.46 26.19
N ASP A 98 5.66 -0.22 26.04
CA ASP A 98 5.00 -0.32 24.74
C ASP A 98 5.69 0.57 23.69
N GLY A 99 5.87 0.00 22.50
CA GLY A 99 6.56 0.64 21.38
C GLY A 99 8.09 0.62 21.46
N TYR A 100 8.68 0.04 22.50
CA TYR A 100 10.13 -0.20 22.52
C TYR A 100 10.52 -1.23 21.46
N ILE A 101 11.79 -1.19 21.07
CA ILE A 101 12.33 -2.03 20.00
C ILE A 101 13.10 -3.17 20.61
N LEU A 102 12.68 -4.40 20.32
CA LEU A 102 13.45 -5.61 20.60
C LEU A 102 14.23 -5.98 19.34
N HIS A 103 15.52 -5.64 19.32
CA HIS A 103 16.39 -5.86 18.18
C HIS A 103 17.15 -7.18 18.33
N ILE A 104 16.98 -8.05 17.35
CA ILE A 104 17.66 -9.34 17.25
C ILE A 104 18.93 -9.18 16.45
N ILE A 105 20.05 -9.55 17.04
CA ILE A 105 21.33 -9.71 16.36
C ILE A 105 21.56 -11.20 16.17
N ASP A 106 21.62 -11.61 14.91
CA ASP A 106 21.98 -12.96 14.51
C ASP A 106 23.49 -13.09 14.38
N THR A 107 24.08 -13.94 15.21
CA THR A 107 25.52 -14.19 15.21
C THR A 107 25.92 -15.41 14.38
N ASP A 108 24.97 -16.16 13.82
CA ASP A 108 25.27 -17.33 13.00
C ASP A 108 25.55 -16.93 11.53
N PRO A 109 26.79 -17.10 11.04
CA PRO A 109 27.14 -16.75 9.66
C PRO A 109 26.46 -17.65 8.62
N LEU A 110 25.94 -18.81 9.03
CA LEU A 110 25.23 -19.77 8.17
C LEU A 110 23.71 -19.73 8.36
N SER A 111 23.21 -18.72 9.08
CA SER A 111 21.79 -18.58 9.35
C SER A 111 20.96 -18.47 8.07
N VAL A 112 19.77 -19.06 8.10
CA VAL A 112 18.79 -18.98 7.00
C VAL A 112 18.33 -17.53 6.77
N SER A 113 18.37 -16.70 7.82
CA SER A 113 18.03 -15.28 7.73
C SER A 113 19.10 -14.46 7.00
N ALA A 114 20.33 -14.98 6.90
CA ALA A 114 21.45 -14.28 6.28
C ALA A 114 21.33 -14.25 4.76
N ASN A 115 22.00 -13.26 4.15
CA ASN A 115 22.09 -13.10 2.70
C ASN A 115 20.72 -13.04 1.99
N GLY A 116 19.66 -12.59 2.66
CA GLY A 116 18.36 -12.36 2.04
C GLY A 116 17.66 -13.60 1.50
N TRP A 117 18.02 -14.82 1.91
CA TRP A 117 17.35 -16.04 1.44
C TRP A 117 15.84 -16.06 1.75
N LEU A 118 15.44 -15.48 2.90
CA LEU A 118 14.03 -15.40 3.32
C LEU A 118 13.25 -14.23 2.68
N GLU A 119 13.92 -13.23 2.12
CA GLU A 119 13.27 -12.02 1.57
C GLU A 119 13.39 -11.93 0.05
N ASP A 120 14.45 -12.49 -0.54
CA ASP A 120 14.75 -12.37 -1.95
C ASP A 120 14.09 -13.50 -2.76
N THR A 121 12.93 -13.19 -3.32
CA THR A 121 12.19 -14.10 -4.20
C THR A 121 12.90 -14.43 -5.52
N SER A 122 14.02 -13.76 -5.85
CA SER A 122 14.84 -14.09 -7.02
C SER A 122 15.74 -15.31 -6.77
N LYS A 123 16.10 -15.58 -5.51
CA LYS A 123 16.94 -16.73 -5.13
C LYS A 123 16.18 -18.05 -5.12
N VAL A 124 14.86 -17.99 -5.06
CA VAL A 124 13.99 -19.15 -5.14
C VAL A 124 13.80 -19.52 -6.60
N ALA A 125 14.28 -20.71 -7.00
CA ALA A 125 14.03 -21.26 -8.32
C ALA A 125 12.51 -21.45 -8.51
N LYS A 126 11.90 -20.55 -9.28
CA LYS A 126 10.48 -20.62 -9.59
C LYS A 126 10.26 -21.78 -10.56
N TYR A 127 9.31 -22.66 -10.24
CA TYR A 127 8.92 -23.72 -11.16
C TYR A 127 8.32 -23.10 -12.43
N VAL A 128 8.91 -23.41 -13.58
CA VAL A 128 8.40 -23.05 -14.90
C VAL A 128 7.96 -24.33 -15.59
N MET A 129 6.66 -24.43 -15.87
CA MET A 129 6.10 -25.55 -16.61
C MET A 129 6.37 -25.36 -18.10
N SER A 130 6.81 -26.42 -18.78
CA SER A 130 6.97 -26.41 -20.23
C SER A 130 5.62 -26.19 -20.93
N ASP A 131 5.64 -25.58 -22.11
CA ASP A 131 4.42 -25.37 -22.90
C ASP A 131 3.76 -26.70 -23.27
N GLU A 132 4.56 -27.72 -23.56
CA GLU A 132 4.08 -29.07 -23.87
C GLU A 132 3.33 -29.68 -22.68
N ASP A 133 3.88 -29.59 -21.47
CA ASP A 133 3.24 -30.13 -20.27
C ASP A 133 2.01 -29.32 -19.86
N TYR A 134 2.03 -28.00 -20.06
CA TYR A 134 0.85 -27.16 -19.87
C TYR A 134 -0.29 -27.60 -20.81
N ASN A 135 0.02 -27.83 -22.09
CA ASN A 135 -0.99 -28.16 -23.11
C ASN A 135 -1.59 -29.56 -22.92
N LYS A 136 -0.85 -30.51 -22.33
CA LYS A 136 -1.37 -31.84 -21.98
C LYS A 136 -2.45 -31.78 -20.90
N ARG A 137 -2.39 -30.82 -19.97
CA ARG A 137 -3.34 -30.72 -18.85
C ARG A 137 -4.73 -30.31 -19.32
N ASP A 138 -5.75 -30.82 -18.65
CA ASP A 138 -7.15 -30.42 -18.82
C ASP A 138 -7.52 -29.25 -17.91
N ASN A 139 -8.65 -28.60 -18.19
CA ASN A 139 -9.14 -27.44 -17.43
C ASN A 139 -8.12 -26.29 -17.31
N THR A 140 -7.34 -26.07 -18.37
CA THR A 140 -6.37 -24.97 -18.45
C THR A 140 -6.96 -23.77 -19.19
N TYR A 141 -6.44 -22.58 -18.90
CA TYR A 141 -6.85 -21.36 -19.57
C TYR A 141 -6.62 -21.43 -21.10
N ARG A 142 -5.54 -22.08 -21.55
CA ARG A 142 -5.27 -22.23 -23.00
C ARG A 142 -6.35 -23.06 -23.70
N LYS A 143 -6.77 -24.19 -23.12
CA LYS A 143 -7.87 -25.01 -23.67
C LYS A 143 -9.19 -24.24 -23.64
N TYR A 144 -9.53 -23.63 -22.50
CA TYR A 144 -10.72 -22.78 -22.38
C TYR A 144 -10.76 -21.66 -23.44
N LYS A 145 -9.64 -20.93 -23.61
CA LYS A 145 -9.52 -19.89 -24.63
C LYS A 145 -9.69 -20.44 -26.04
N GLN A 146 -9.12 -21.62 -26.34
CA GLN A 146 -9.26 -22.26 -27.64
C GLN A 146 -10.70 -22.69 -27.92
N ASP A 147 -11.40 -23.23 -26.92
CA ASP A 147 -12.80 -23.64 -27.06
C ASP A 147 -13.71 -22.42 -27.26
N LYS A 148 -13.50 -21.34 -26.50
CA LYS A 148 -14.23 -20.07 -26.68
C LYS A 148 -14.00 -19.44 -28.06
N LEU A 149 -12.76 -19.43 -28.54
CA LEU A 149 -12.43 -18.94 -29.90
C LEU A 149 -13.01 -19.85 -31.00
N ARG A 150 -13.23 -21.14 -30.72
CA ARG A 150 -13.90 -22.06 -31.64
C ARG A 150 -15.39 -21.75 -31.75
N GLU A 151 -16.03 -21.39 -30.64
CA GLU A 151 -17.44 -21.00 -30.58
C GLU A 151 -17.68 -19.61 -31.18
N ASP A 152 -16.88 -18.62 -30.79
CA ASP A 152 -16.94 -17.24 -31.29
C ASP A 152 -15.52 -16.76 -31.69
N PRO A 153 -15.22 -16.67 -33.00
CA PRO A 153 -13.92 -16.18 -33.47
C PRO A 153 -13.59 -14.75 -33.04
N SER A 154 -14.59 -13.95 -32.66
CA SER A 154 -14.41 -12.58 -32.17
C SER A 154 -14.25 -12.51 -30.64
N TRP A 155 -14.27 -13.66 -29.95
CA TRP A 155 -14.21 -13.73 -28.51
C TRP A 155 -12.91 -13.15 -27.96
N THR A 156 -13.04 -12.31 -26.93
CA THR A 156 -11.91 -11.82 -26.14
C THR A 156 -12.22 -12.01 -24.65
N LEU A 157 -11.17 -12.11 -23.83
CA LEU A 157 -11.34 -12.21 -22.38
C LEU A 157 -12.10 -11.01 -21.82
N ASP A 158 -11.86 -9.81 -22.37
CA ASP A 158 -12.53 -8.58 -21.96
C ASP A 158 -14.04 -8.61 -22.23
N LYS A 159 -14.47 -9.18 -23.37
CA LYS A 159 -15.90 -9.41 -23.68
C LYS A 159 -16.55 -10.35 -22.67
N GLU A 160 -15.90 -11.46 -22.34
CA GLU A 160 -16.41 -12.42 -21.35
C GLU A 160 -16.52 -11.78 -19.95
N ILE A 161 -15.52 -10.98 -19.55
CA ILE A 161 -15.55 -10.26 -18.27
C ILE A 161 -16.67 -9.22 -18.23
N ALA A 162 -16.86 -8.46 -19.31
CA ALA A 162 -17.93 -7.48 -19.42
C ALA A 162 -19.31 -8.15 -19.32
N ALA A 163 -19.52 -9.22 -20.08
CA ALA A 163 -20.74 -10.04 -20.03
C ALA A 163 -21.00 -10.58 -18.61
N ARG A 164 -19.98 -11.13 -17.93
CA ARG A 164 -20.12 -11.64 -16.55
C ARG A 164 -20.45 -10.54 -15.54
N ARG A 165 -19.96 -9.32 -15.76
CA ARG A 165 -20.25 -8.16 -14.91
C ARG A 165 -21.59 -7.49 -15.22
N GLY A 166 -22.30 -7.93 -16.27
CA GLY A 166 -23.54 -7.30 -16.72
C GLY A 166 -23.35 -5.88 -17.27
N VAL A 167 -22.11 -5.53 -17.66
CA VAL A 167 -21.77 -4.23 -18.22
C VAL A 167 -21.63 -4.39 -19.74
N PRO A 168 -22.17 -3.48 -20.56
CA PRO A 168 -21.94 -3.53 -22.01
C PRO A 168 -20.43 -3.52 -22.29
N TYR A 169 -20.00 -4.39 -23.21
CA TYR A 169 -18.61 -4.41 -23.66
C TYR A 169 -18.33 -3.10 -24.39
N ASP A 170 -17.57 -2.22 -23.74
CA ASP A 170 -17.13 -0.98 -24.35
C ASP A 170 -16.11 -1.31 -25.46
N LEU A 171 -16.48 -0.99 -26.69
CA LEU A 171 -15.62 -1.11 -27.87
C LEU A 171 -14.56 -0.01 -27.92
N THR A 172 -14.54 0.94 -26.97
CA THR A 172 -13.47 1.93 -26.94
C THR A 172 -12.15 1.18 -26.80
N PRO A 173 -11.27 1.26 -27.83
CA PRO A 173 -9.94 0.69 -27.69
C PRO A 173 -9.29 1.35 -26.47
N PRO A 174 -8.45 0.62 -25.71
CA PRO A 174 -7.62 1.23 -24.69
C PRO A 174 -7.01 2.48 -25.29
N LYS A 175 -7.19 3.65 -24.64
CA LYS A 175 -6.71 4.93 -25.17
C LYS A 175 -5.32 4.71 -25.73
N ALA A 176 -5.18 4.91 -27.04
CA ALA A 176 -3.95 4.58 -27.75
C ALA A 176 -2.78 5.16 -26.98
N LYS A 177 -1.74 4.36 -26.77
CA LYS A 177 -0.56 4.82 -26.06
C LYS A 177 -0.03 6.02 -26.85
N VAL A 178 0.02 7.18 -26.20
CA VAL A 178 0.58 8.37 -26.82
C VAL A 178 2.09 8.13 -26.95
N GLU A 179 2.57 8.06 -28.19
CA GLU A 179 3.99 7.81 -28.52
C GLU A 179 4.74 9.11 -28.82
N ASP A 180 4.03 10.21 -29.05
CA ASP A 180 4.59 11.52 -29.34
C ASP A 180 4.81 12.32 -28.04
N GLU A 181 6.01 12.86 -27.86
CA GLU A 181 6.36 13.67 -26.69
C GLU A 181 5.66 15.04 -26.68
N ASP A 182 5.34 15.58 -27.86
CA ASP A 182 4.75 16.91 -28.04
C ASP A 182 3.23 16.85 -28.29
N PHE A 183 2.62 15.69 -28.05
CA PHE A 183 1.18 15.51 -28.14
C PHE A 183 0.42 16.54 -27.29
N GLN A 184 -0.47 17.30 -27.93
CA GLN A 184 -1.29 18.38 -27.37
C GLN A 184 -0.51 19.60 -26.86
N GLU A 185 0.64 19.91 -27.46
CA GLU A 185 1.41 21.12 -27.16
C GLU A 185 0.63 22.41 -27.47
N GLU A 186 -0.05 22.49 -28.62
CA GLU A 186 -0.77 23.71 -29.03
C GLU A 186 -1.93 24.06 -28.10
N GLU A 187 -2.69 23.06 -27.64
CA GLU A 187 -3.72 23.25 -26.62
C GLU A 187 -3.13 23.54 -25.24
N ALA A 188 -1.92 23.05 -24.94
CA ALA A 188 -1.25 23.41 -23.69
C ALA A 188 -0.77 24.88 -23.71
N LYS A 189 -0.34 25.40 -24.86
CA LYS A 189 0.10 26.80 -25.02
C LYS A 189 -1.00 27.81 -24.75
N SER A 190 -2.28 27.46 -24.95
CA SER A 190 -3.42 28.34 -24.67
C SER A 190 -3.88 28.29 -23.20
N ILE A 191 -3.28 27.42 -22.37
CA ILE A 191 -3.63 27.25 -20.96
C ILE A 191 -2.59 27.96 -20.10
N GLU A 192 -3.06 28.93 -19.32
CA GLU A 192 -2.22 29.71 -18.41
C GLU A 192 -2.26 29.14 -16.98
N VAL A 193 -1.09 29.03 -16.36
CA VAL A 193 -0.98 28.63 -14.95
C VAL A 193 -1.56 29.74 -14.06
N GLY A 194 -2.41 29.34 -13.11
CA GLY A 194 -3.08 30.22 -12.16
C GLY A 194 -4.52 30.56 -12.51
N ALA A 195 -4.95 30.28 -13.74
CA ALA A 195 -6.31 30.58 -14.17
C ALA A 195 -7.36 29.61 -13.61
N ARG A 196 -8.60 30.09 -13.56
CA ARG A 196 -9.78 29.27 -13.26
C ARG A 196 -10.10 28.37 -14.43
N CYS A 197 -10.41 27.11 -14.11
CA CYS A 197 -10.74 26.12 -15.11
C CYS A 197 -11.82 25.13 -14.64
N GLU A 198 -12.51 24.56 -15.61
CA GLU A 198 -13.36 23.39 -15.44
C GLU A 198 -12.76 22.21 -16.23
N VAL A 199 -12.61 21.08 -15.55
CA VAL A 199 -12.15 19.82 -16.11
C VAL A 199 -13.36 18.98 -16.48
N THR A 200 -13.48 18.64 -17.77
CA THR A 200 -14.54 17.76 -18.25
C THR A 200 -14.25 16.30 -17.86
N SER A 201 -15.17 15.68 -17.12
CA SER A 201 -15.08 14.26 -16.74
C SER A 201 -16.41 13.52 -16.96
N PRO A 202 -16.40 12.18 -17.09
CA PRO A 202 -17.64 11.39 -17.21
C PRO A 202 -18.58 11.53 -16.00
N GLU A 203 -18.06 11.91 -14.84
CA GLU A 203 -18.79 12.10 -13.59
C GLU A 203 -19.34 13.53 -13.42
N GLY A 204 -19.12 14.41 -14.40
CA GLY A 204 -19.46 15.84 -14.34
C GLY A 204 -18.24 16.76 -14.46
N GLY A 205 -18.49 18.06 -14.60
CA GLY A 205 -17.45 19.09 -14.63
C GLY A 205 -16.84 19.32 -13.24
N LYS A 206 -15.51 19.27 -13.12
CA LYS A 206 -14.79 19.50 -11.87
C LYS A 206 -14.04 20.83 -11.96
N ARG A 207 -14.36 21.80 -11.10
CA ARG A 207 -13.76 23.13 -11.13
C ARG A 207 -12.51 23.23 -10.26
N GLY A 208 -11.62 24.15 -10.61
CA GLY A 208 -10.36 24.33 -9.93
C GLY A 208 -9.47 25.40 -10.56
N PHE A 209 -8.21 25.40 -10.14
CA PHE A 209 -7.15 26.26 -10.66
C PHE A 209 -6.08 25.45 -11.37
N VAL A 210 -5.63 25.95 -12.52
CA VAL A 210 -4.44 25.40 -13.18
C VAL A 210 -3.21 25.70 -12.33
N LYS A 211 -2.45 24.68 -11.98
CA LYS A 211 -1.20 24.79 -11.20
C LYS A 211 0.04 24.36 -11.96
N TYR A 212 -0.12 23.61 -13.04
CA TYR A 212 1.00 23.12 -13.85
C TYR A 212 0.56 22.93 -15.30
N VAL A 213 1.44 23.27 -16.25
CA VAL A 213 1.27 22.96 -17.68
C VAL A 213 2.62 22.50 -18.20
N GLY A 214 2.71 21.24 -18.65
CA GLY A 214 3.99 20.69 -19.08
C GLY A 214 3.98 19.17 -19.27
N LYS A 215 5.13 18.63 -19.66
CA LYS A 215 5.38 17.19 -19.67
C LYS A 215 5.48 16.70 -18.21
N CYS A 216 5.00 15.48 -17.94
CA CYS A 216 4.96 14.92 -16.58
C CYS A 216 5.67 13.57 -16.54
N GLU A 217 6.85 13.54 -15.91
CA GLU A 217 7.54 12.28 -15.66
C GLU A 217 6.65 11.33 -14.83
N GLY A 218 6.52 10.10 -15.29
CA GLY A 218 5.69 9.08 -14.64
C GLY A 218 4.27 8.93 -15.21
N LEU A 219 3.81 9.87 -16.05
CA LEU A 219 2.60 9.73 -16.87
C LEU A 219 2.93 9.34 -18.32
N PRO A 220 1.94 8.91 -19.14
CA PRO A 220 2.13 8.73 -20.58
C PRO A 220 2.69 9.99 -21.27
N LEU A 221 3.39 9.82 -22.40
CA LEU A 221 4.00 10.92 -23.18
C LEU A 221 2.98 11.99 -23.59
N GLY A 222 3.47 13.19 -23.93
CA GLY A 222 2.66 14.35 -24.27
C GLY A 222 2.51 15.37 -23.13
N TRP A 223 1.79 16.44 -23.42
CA TRP A 223 1.52 17.53 -22.48
C TRP A 223 0.40 17.17 -21.50
N TRP A 224 0.54 17.70 -20.28
CA TRP A 224 -0.39 17.52 -19.17
C TRP A 224 -0.65 18.84 -18.48
N VAL A 225 -1.86 18.96 -17.92
CA VAL A 225 -2.28 20.08 -17.09
C VAL A 225 -2.53 19.57 -15.69
N GLY A 226 -1.79 20.09 -14.71
CA GLY A 226 -2.01 19.88 -13.30
C GLY A 226 -3.04 20.89 -12.78
N VAL A 227 -4.12 20.39 -12.20
CA VAL A 227 -5.22 21.18 -11.65
C VAL A 227 -5.33 20.92 -10.16
N GLN A 228 -5.47 21.99 -9.38
CA GLN A 228 -5.95 21.94 -8.00
C GLN A 228 -7.46 22.18 -8.02
N TYR A 229 -8.24 21.15 -7.72
CA TYR A 229 -9.70 21.23 -7.61
C TYR A 229 -10.14 22.04 -6.40
N ASP A 230 -11.38 22.53 -6.42
CA ASP A 230 -11.98 23.23 -5.28
C ASP A 230 -12.43 22.25 -4.18
N GLU A 231 -12.75 21.02 -4.57
CA GLU A 231 -13.25 19.94 -3.72
C GLU A 231 -12.25 18.76 -3.70
N PRO A 232 -12.31 17.84 -2.72
CA PRO A 232 -11.43 16.66 -2.62
C PRO A 232 -11.78 15.56 -3.64
N VAL A 233 -11.96 15.94 -4.91
CA VAL A 233 -12.35 15.08 -6.05
C VAL A 233 -11.17 14.71 -6.97
N GLY A 234 -9.96 15.12 -6.57
CA GLY A 234 -8.70 14.80 -7.21
C GLY A 234 -8.14 13.43 -6.82
N LYS A 235 -6.96 13.12 -7.36
CA LYS A 235 -6.30 11.81 -7.24
C LYS A 235 -4.97 11.86 -6.50
N ASN A 236 -4.40 13.05 -6.32
CA ASN A 236 -3.08 13.23 -5.72
C ASN A 236 -3.00 14.56 -4.94
N ASP A 237 -1.82 14.85 -4.41
CA ASP A 237 -1.44 16.06 -3.68
C ASP A 237 -0.55 17.00 -4.52
N GLY A 238 -0.60 16.88 -5.85
CA GLY A 238 0.28 17.58 -6.80
C GLY A 238 1.58 16.85 -7.12
N SER A 239 1.76 15.62 -6.62
CA SER A 239 2.87 14.73 -6.98
C SER A 239 2.43 13.52 -7.83
N VAL A 240 3.35 13.01 -8.67
CA VAL A 240 3.19 11.77 -9.44
C VAL A 240 4.44 10.93 -9.29
N LYS A 241 4.30 9.68 -8.81
CA LYS A 241 5.39 8.70 -8.63
C LYS A 241 6.61 9.26 -7.87
N GLY A 242 6.39 10.15 -6.90
CA GLY A 242 7.44 10.76 -6.08
C GLY A 242 7.97 12.11 -6.61
N ASN A 243 7.64 12.51 -7.84
CA ASN A 243 7.99 13.81 -8.39
C ASN A 243 6.87 14.82 -8.10
N ARG A 244 7.20 15.93 -7.43
CA ARG A 244 6.25 17.01 -7.11
C ARG A 244 6.27 18.07 -8.21
N PHE A 245 5.10 18.36 -8.80
CA PHE A 245 4.95 19.38 -9.83
C PHE A 245 4.27 20.64 -9.29
N PHE A 246 3.33 20.47 -8.36
CA PHE A 246 2.69 21.57 -7.64
C PHE A 246 2.32 21.14 -6.21
N GLU A 247 1.89 22.11 -5.41
CA GLU A 247 1.48 21.89 -4.02
C GLU A 247 -0.03 22.09 -3.86
N CYS A 248 -0.70 21.08 -3.29
CA CYS A 248 -2.11 21.16 -2.90
C CYS A 248 -2.42 20.10 -1.82
N PRO A 249 -3.56 20.21 -1.11
CA PRO A 249 -3.97 19.21 -0.15
C PRO A 249 -4.21 17.82 -0.79
N GLU A 250 -4.15 16.77 0.03
CA GLU A 250 -4.38 15.41 -0.44
C GLU A 250 -5.79 15.28 -1.06
N ARG A 251 -5.88 14.67 -2.24
CA ARG A 251 -7.11 14.53 -3.06
C ARG A 251 -7.61 15.82 -3.70
N TYR A 252 -6.84 16.90 -3.68
CA TYR A 252 -7.20 18.12 -4.43
C TYR A 252 -6.45 18.22 -5.76
N GLY A 253 -5.38 17.46 -5.96
CA GLY A 253 -4.59 17.50 -7.19
C GLY A 253 -5.05 16.49 -8.25
N GLY A 254 -4.97 16.89 -9.52
CA GLY A 254 -5.15 15.97 -10.64
C GLY A 254 -4.35 16.39 -11.87
N PHE A 255 -3.95 15.41 -12.69
CA PHE A 255 -3.37 15.65 -14.01
C PHE A 255 -4.33 15.19 -15.09
N VAL A 256 -4.59 16.08 -16.05
CA VAL A 256 -5.49 15.83 -17.17
C VAL A 256 -4.85 16.28 -18.48
N ARG A 257 -5.45 15.86 -19.60
CA ARG A 257 -5.02 16.30 -20.92
C ARG A 257 -5.50 17.73 -21.20
N PRO A 258 -4.71 18.56 -21.91
CA PRO A 258 -5.07 19.94 -22.22
C PRO A 258 -6.48 20.10 -22.80
N ASN A 259 -6.91 19.21 -23.72
CA ASN A 259 -8.23 19.27 -24.33
C ASN A 259 -9.43 19.05 -23.39
N LEU A 260 -9.19 18.60 -22.15
CA LEU A 260 -10.23 18.40 -21.15
C LEU A 260 -10.39 19.62 -20.22
N VAL A 261 -9.53 20.62 -20.36
CA VAL A 261 -9.50 21.82 -19.54
C VAL A 261 -10.14 22.96 -20.31
N LYS A 262 -11.18 23.55 -19.73
CA LYS A 262 -11.76 24.81 -20.22
C LYS A 262 -11.43 25.91 -19.22
N MET A 263 -10.88 27.00 -19.72
CA MET A 263 -10.49 28.16 -18.92
C MET A 263 -11.62 29.18 -18.97
N GLY A 264 -11.89 29.85 -17.86
CA GLY A 264 -12.94 30.86 -17.80
C GLY A 264 -13.11 31.43 -16.40
N ASP A 265 -13.25 32.75 -16.31
CA ASP A 265 -13.51 33.44 -15.05
C ASP A 265 -14.93 33.16 -14.55
N GLU A 266 -15.84 32.71 -15.41
CA GLU A 266 -17.19 32.25 -15.03
C GLU A 266 -17.20 30.98 -14.17
N PHE A 267 -16.09 30.23 -14.12
CA PHE A 267 -15.98 29.03 -13.30
C PHE A 267 -15.64 29.41 -11.86
N THR A 268 -16.39 30.30 -11.22
CA THR A 268 -16.23 30.56 -9.78
C THR A 268 -16.52 29.28 -8.97
N PRO A 269 -15.98 29.16 -7.74
CA PRO A 269 -16.44 28.13 -6.82
C PRO A 269 -17.97 28.15 -6.76
N PHE A 270 -18.58 26.98 -6.63
CA PHE A 270 -20.00 26.93 -6.32
C PHE A 270 -20.15 27.52 -4.92
N ASP A 271 -20.64 28.77 -4.83
CA ASP A 271 -21.00 29.35 -3.54
C ASP A 271 -22.17 28.50 -2.98
N GLU A 272 -21.97 27.90 -1.81
CA GLU A 272 -23.01 27.18 -1.05
C GLU A 272 -24.16 28.12 -0.58
N GLU A 273 -24.14 29.41 -0.94
CA GLU A 273 -25.04 30.45 -0.42
C GLU A 273 -26.23 30.82 -1.32
N PHE A 274 -26.50 30.16 -2.45
CA PHE A 274 -27.67 30.50 -3.27
C PHE A 274 -28.62 29.33 -3.57
N GLU A 275 -29.86 29.49 -3.05
CA GLU A 275 -31.12 28.74 -3.22
C GLU A 275 -31.55 27.76 -2.11
N PHE A 276 -31.70 28.29 -0.89
CA PHE A 276 -32.97 28.06 -0.17
C PHE A 276 -33.85 29.29 -0.40
N SER A 277 -34.61 29.31 -1.49
CA SER A 277 -35.79 30.18 -1.52
C SER A 277 -36.80 29.55 -0.55
N ASP A 278 -36.89 30.12 0.65
CA ASP A 278 -37.99 29.88 1.59
C ASP A 278 -39.31 30.32 0.94
N GLU A 279 -39.89 29.47 0.10
CA GLU A 279 -41.29 29.54 -0.29
C GLU A 279 -41.91 28.16 -0.03
N ASP A 280 -42.37 27.96 1.21
CA ASP A 280 -43.62 27.25 1.53
C ASP A 280 -43.88 27.32 3.04
N GLU A 281 -44.25 28.51 3.53
CA GLU A 281 -45.05 28.65 4.75
C GLU A 281 -46.09 29.77 4.54
N ILE A 282 -47.33 29.37 4.21
CA ILE A 282 -48.63 29.80 4.79
C ILE A 282 -49.76 29.00 4.13
#